data_AF-A0A0M5J848-F1
#
_entry.id   AF-A0A0M5J848-F1
#
_cell.length_a   1.000
_cell.length_b   1.000
_cell.length_c   1.000
_cell.angle_alpha   90.00
_cell.angle_beta   90.00
_cell.angle_gamma   90.00
#
_symmetry.space_group_name_H-M   'P 1'
#
loop_
_entity.id
_entity.type
_entity.pdbx_description
1 polymer ?
#
loop_
_entity_poly.entity_id
_entity_poly.type
_entity_poly.pdbx_seq_one_letter_code
_entity_poly.pdbx_strand_id
1 'polypeptide(L)'
;KTLLAASESVDSAANASIINRDMSAYLSTVSDSFAERICSQAPKESNCSASVSAYMSRCAKQDCLTLQSLKYPLEAKYQPLTLPDPYQLEAAFILFKESGANPANSTEKRFWMRFRRGKNHSYFHDLVFNLLEKN
;
A
#
# COMPACT_ATOMS: atom_id res chain seq x y z
N LYS A 1 -25.80 -12.73 -4.94
CA LYS A 1 -24.36 -12.57 -4.61
C LYS A 1 -23.65 -13.79 -5.17
N THR A 2 -22.87 -13.58 -6.22
CA THR A 2 -22.50 -14.57 -7.25
C THR A 2 -21.15 -15.20 -6.95
N LEU A 3 -20.89 -16.42 -7.43
CA LEU A 3 -19.64 -17.18 -7.27
C LEU A 3 -18.37 -16.36 -7.62
N LEU A 4 -18.48 -15.39 -8.54
CA LEU A 4 -17.41 -14.44 -8.90
C LEU A 4 -16.91 -13.58 -7.74
N ALA A 5 -17.82 -13.09 -6.89
CA ALA A 5 -17.45 -12.29 -5.73
C ALA A 5 -16.77 -13.15 -4.65
N ALA A 6 -17.10 -14.44 -4.58
CA ALA A 6 -16.47 -15.38 -3.65
C ALA A 6 -15.07 -15.81 -4.13
N SER A 7 -14.85 -15.95 -5.44
CA SER A 7 -13.51 -16.19 -5.99
C SER A 7 -12.59 -14.98 -5.81
N GLU A 8 -13.10 -13.76 -6.05
CA GLU A 8 -12.33 -12.52 -5.83
C GLU A 8 -11.90 -12.36 -4.36
N SER A 9 -12.73 -12.76 -3.39
CA SER A 9 -12.39 -12.70 -1.96
C SER A 9 -11.41 -13.79 -1.48
N VAL A 10 -11.39 -14.96 -2.13
CA VAL A 10 -10.41 -16.02 -1.81
C VAL A 10 -9.05 -15.67 -2.40
N ASP A 11 -9.04 -15.12 -3.61
CA ASP A 11 -7.84 -14.62 -4.26
C ASP A 11 -7.28 -13.40 -3.53
N SER A 12 -8.13 -12.56 -2.92
CA SER A 12 -7.67 -11.39 -2.15
C SER A 12 -6.88 -11.77 -0.90
N ALA A 13 -7.31 -12.75 -0.11
CA ALA A 13 -6.58 -13.20 1.08
C ALA A 13 -5.18 -13.77 0.76
N ALA A 14 -5.08 -14.54 -0.33
CA ALA A 14 -3.80 -15.05 -0.82
C ALA A 14 -2.89 -13.90 -1.33
N ASN A 15 -3.47 -12.97 -2.09
CA ASN A 15 -2.76 -11.79 -2.59
C ASN A 15 -2.30 -10.88 -1.44
N ALA A 16 -3.13 -10.66 -0.41
CA ALA A 16 -2.79 -9.87 0.77
C ALA A 16 -1.56 -10.42 1.49
N SER A 17 -1.49 -11.75 1.65
CA SER A 17 -0.34 -12.42 2.28
C SER A 17 0.95 -12.19 1.48
N ILE A 18 0.89 -12.36 0.15
CA ILE A 18 2.04 -12.12 -0.74
C ILE A 18 2.47 -10.65 -0.68
N ILE A 19 1.52 -9.72 -0.78
CA ILE A 19 1.78 -8.28 -0.75
C ILE A 19 2.44 -7.89 0.57
N ASN A 20 1.86 -8.28 1.70
CA ASN A 20 2.41 -7.99 3.03
C ASN A 20 3.81 -8.55 3.20
N ARG A 21 4.03 -9.82 2.84
CA ARG A 21 5.34 -10.47 2.96
C ARG A 21 6.39 -9.74 2.13
N ASP A 22 6.11 -9.50 0.85
CA ASP A 22 7.09 -8.96 -0.07
C ASP A 22 7.37 -7.46 0.20
N MET A 23 6.35 -6.68 0.59
CA MET A 23 6.53 -5.29 1.03
C MET A 23 7.34 -5.21 2.32
N SER A 24 7.04 -6.07 3.30
CA SER A 24 7.79 -6.14 4.56
C SER A 24 9.24 -6.53 4.34
N ALA A 25 9.48 -7.51 3.46
CA ALA A 25 10.82 -7.93 3.06
C ALA A 25 11.60 -6.83 2.33
N TYR A 26 10.94 -6.02 1.50
CA TYR A 26 11.60 -4.86 0.89
C TYR A 26 11.90 -3.78 1.93
N LEU A 27 10.94 -3.47 2.80
CA LEU A 27 11.09 -2.45 3.84
C LEU A 27 12.31 -2.72 4.74
N SER A 28 12.57 -3.98 5.10
CA SER A 28 13.74 -4.33 5.92
C SER A 28 15.09 -3.97 5.27
N THR A 29 15.14 -3.84 3.94
CA THR A 29 16.34 -3.46 3.19
C THR A 29 16.56 -1.95 3.07
N VAL A 30 15.52 -1.15 3.28
CA VAL A 30 15.55 0.32 3.07
C VAL A 30 15.12 1.13 4.29
N SER A 31 14.88 0.47 5.43
CA SER A 31 14.19 1.05 6.59
C SER A 31 14.83 2.34 7.12
N ASP A 32 16.16 2.43 7.14
CA ASP A 32 16.89 3.57 7.71
C ASP A 32 16.62 4.90 6.97
N SER A 33 16.38 4.86 5.65
CA SER A 33 16.18 6.04 4.82
C SER A 33 14.77 6.18 4.27
N PHE A 34 13.88 5.21 4.54
CA PHE A 34 12.57 5.16 3.89
C PHE A 34 11.68 6.34 4.30
N ALA A 35 11.59 6.63 5.60
CA ALA A 35 10.77 7.74 6.10
C ALA A 35 11.25 9.09 5.55
N GLU A 36 12.57 9.31 5.51
CA GLU A 36 13.16 10.52 4.94
C GLU A 36 12.83 10.68 3.46
N ARG A 37 12.90 9.60 2.69
CA ARG A 37 12.52 9.60 1.26
C ARG A 37 11.08 10.04 1.05
N ILE A 38 10.14 9.46 1.80
CA ILE A 38 8.70 9.81 1.70
C ILE A 38 8.47 11.26 2.12
N CYS A 39 9.11 11.70 3.21
CA CYS A 39 8.87 13.01 3.80
C CYS A 39 9.72 14.14 3.22
N SER A 40 10.59 13.86 2.25
CA SER A 40 11.51 14.84 1.64
C SER A 40 10.81 16.09 1.07
N GLN A 41 9.58 15.95 0.59
CA GLN A 41 8.77 17.05 0.05
C GLN A 41 7.61 17.46 0.96
N ALA A 42 7.50 16.86 2.15
CA ALA A 42 6.43 17.19 3.08
C ALA A 42 6.67 18.56 3.73
N PRO A 43 5.61 19.32 4.06
CA PRO A 43 5.75 20.56 4.83
C PRO A 43 6.48 20.32 6.16
N LYS A 44 7.33 21.26 6.60
CA LYS A 44 8.12 21.13 7.84
C LYS A 44 7.26 20.95 9.10
N GLU A 45 6.07 21.51 9.12
CA GLU A 45 5.11 21.39 10.24
C GLU A 45 4.17 20.17 10.09
N SER A 46 4.40 19.32 9.10
CA SER A 46 3.59 18.13 8.89
C SER A 46 3.92 17.00 9.87
N ASN A 47 2.94 16.13 10.10
CA ASN A 47 3.10 14.88 10.84
C ASN A 47 3.69 13.73 10.01
N CYS A 48 4.33 14.01 8.86
CA CYS A 48 4.77 12.98 7.91
C CYS A 48 5.66 11.91 8.55
N SER A 49 6.73 12.32 9.24
CA SER A 49 7.69 11.37 9.83
C SER A 49 7.02 10.43 10.82
N ALA A 50 6.14 10.95 11.68
CA ALA A 50 5.41 10.15 12.66
C ALA A 50 4.44 9.18 11.97
N SER A 51 3.72 9.66 10.96
CA SER A 51 2.75 8.85 10.22
C SER A 51 3.41 7.70 9.44
N VAL A 52 4.48 8.01 8.70
CA VAL A 52 5.25 7.01 7.94
C VAL A 52 5.92 6.01 8.88
N SER A 53 6.49 6.46 10.01
CA SER A 53 7.09 5.55 11.00
C SER A 53 6.06 4.59 11.62
N ALA A 54 4.85 5.08 11.92
CA ALA A 54 3.76 4.26 12.42
C ALA A 54 3.35 3.19 11.40
N TYR A 55 3.28 3.57 10.12
CA TYR A 55 3.03 2.63 9.02
C TYR A 55 4.15 1.59 8.87
N MET A 56 5.42 2.02 8.84
CA MET A 56 6.59 1.14 8.74
C MET A 56 6.62 0.10 9.87
N SER A 57 6.32 0.52 11.10
CA SER A 57 6.26 -0.38 12.27
C SER A 57 5.21 -1.48 12.11
N ARG A 58 4.06 -1.18 11.51
CA ARG A 58 3.03 -2.18 11.18
C ARG A 58 3.47 -3.07 10.01
N CYS A 59 3.99 -2.48 8.94
CA CYS A 59 4.44 -3.24 7.77
C CYS A 59 5.62 -4.18 8.09
N ALA A 60 6.51 -3.81 9.01
CA ALA A 60 7.56 -4.69 9.53
C ALA A 60 7.00 -5.95 10.23
N LYS A 61 5.75 -5.89 10.72
CA LYS A 61 4.99 -7.02 11.29
C LYS A 61 4.04 -7.66 10.27
N GLN A 62 4.31 -7.49 8.97
CA GLN A 62 3.50 -7.97 7.86
C GLN A 62 2.09 -7.38 7.81
N ASP A 63 1.90 -6.17 8.34
CA ASP A 63 0.66 -5.40 8.23
C ASP A 63 0.89 -4.14 7.37
N CYS A 64 1.14 -4.36 6.07
CA CYS A 64 1.45 -3.31 5.09
C CYS A 64 0.21 -2.73 4.39
N LEU A 65 -0.97 -3.35 4.59
CA LEU A 65 -2.24 -2.99 3.95
C LEU A 65 -3.20 -2.19 4.85
N THR A 66 -2.82 -1.95 6.11
CA THR A 66 -3.62 -1.14 7.04
C THR A 66 -3.15 0.30 7.03
N LEU A 67 -4.04 1.20 6.63
CA LEU A 67 -3.80 2.64 6.61
C LEU A 67 -4.62 3.30 7.71
N GLN A 68 -4.03 4.29 8.37
CA GLN A 68 -4.77 5.10 9.32
C GLN A 68 -5.77 5.98 8.57
N SER A 69 -7.00 6.07 9.05
CA SER A 69 -8.01 6.96 8.48
C SER A 69 -8.00 8.31 9.18
N LEU A 70 -8.06 9.38 8.41
CA LEU A 70 -8.17 10.77 8.84
C LEU A 70 -9.54 11.34 8.44
N LYS A 71 -10.08 12.19 9.32
CA LYS A 71 -11.36 12.87 9.10
C LYS A 71 -11.11 14.32 8.69
N TYR A 72 -11.76 14.75 7.63
CA TYR A 72 -11.59 16.07 7.03
C TYR A 72 -12.90 16.89 7.07
N PRO A 73 -12.80 18.23 7.18
CA PRO A 73 -11.58 19.01 7.40
C PRO A 73 -11.02 18.79 8.81
N LEU A 74 -9.69 18.83 8.94
CA LEU A 74 -9.02 18.61 10.21
C LEU A 74 -9.52 19.62 11.25
N GLU A 75 -9.68 19.18 12.50
CA GLU A 75 -10.06 20.02 13.65
C GLU A 75 -11.45 20.68 13.60
N ALA A 76 -12.27 20.36 12.59
CA ALA A 76 -13.65 20.82 12.54
C ALA A 76 -14.60 19.91 13.34
N LYS A 77 -15.67 20.50 13.90
CA LYS A 77 -16.73 19.74 14.59
C LYS A 77 -17.53 18.82 13.66
N TYR A 78 -17.68 19.22 12.40
CA TYR A 78 -18.33 18.43 11.35
C TYR A 78 -17.29 18.00 10.32
N GLN A 79 -17.08 16.68 10.21
CA GLN A 79 -16.07 16.07 9.35
C GLN A 79 -16.70 14.97 8.49
N PRO A 80 -17.32 15.32 7.35
CA PRO A 80 -18.08 14.37 6.55
C PRO A 80 -17.20 13.37 5.79
N LEU A 81 -15.92 13.68 5.63
CA LEU A 81 -15.02 12.95 4.75
C LEU A 81 -13.99 12.16 5.55
N THR A 82 -13.94 10.85 5.36
CA THR A 82 -12.92 9.97 5.92
C THR A 82 -12.03 9.50 4.78
N LEU A 83 -10.73 9.81 4.83
CA LEU A 83 -9.74 9.40 3.84
C LEU A 83 -8.55 8.73 4.54
N PRO A 84 -7.82 7.84 3.86
CA PRO A 84 -6.56 7.33 4.35
C PRO A 84 -5.56 8.47 4.60
N ASP A 85 -4.69 8.29 5.58
CA ASP A 85 -3.55 9.17 5.81
C ASP A 85 -2.70 9.21 4.54
N PRO A 86 -2.48 10.42 3.97
CA PRO A 86 -1.84 10.54 2.67
C PRO A 86 -0.38 10.08 2.68
N TYR A 87 0.33 10.22 3.80
CA TYR A 87 1.72 9.80 3.92
C TYR A 87 1.85 8.28 4.03
N GLN A 88 0.93 7.62 4.75
CA GLN A 88 0.89 6.15 4.81
C GLN A 88 0.48 5.55 3.47
N LEU A 89 -0.45 6.21 2.77
CA LEU A 89 -0.86 5.81 1.43
C LEU A 89 0.33 5.87 0.45
N GLU A 90 1.04 7.00 0.41
CA GLU A 90 2.23 7.16 -0.44
C GLU A 90 3.32 6.14 -0.10
N ALA A 91 3.58 5.92 1.19
CA ALA A 91 4.50 4.89 1.67
C ALA A 91 4.12 3.49 1.18
N ALA A 92 2.83 3.13 1.22
CA ALA A 92 2.34 1.85 0.73
C ALA A 92 2.52 1.69 -0.78
N PHE A 93 2.24 2.73 -1.55
CA PHE A 93 2.45 2.71 -3.00
C PHE A 93 3.93 2.56 -3.37
N ILE A 94 4.83 3.29 -2.71
CA ILE A 94 6.27 3.20 -2.97
C ILE A 94 6.82 1.83 -2.55
N LEU A 95 6.47 1.33 -1.36
CA LEU A 95 6.89 -0.01 -0.92
C LEU A 95 6.41 -1.07 -1.90
N PHE A 96 5.13 -1.05 -2.29
CA PHE A 96 4.60 -2.03 -3.22
C PHE A 96 5.33 -1.95 -4.56
N LYS A 97 5.48 -0.74 -5.11
CA LYS A 97 6.13 -0.49 -6.41
C LYS A 97 7.53 -1.07 -6.48
N GLU A 98 8.30 -1.05 -5.38
CA GLU A 98 9.70 -1.51 -5.36
C GLU A 98 9.87 -2.92 -4.76
N SER A 99 8.85 -3.47 -4.12
CA SER A 99 8.86 -4.84 -3.59
C SER A 99 8.73 -5.93 -4.66
N GLY A 100 8.97 -7.18 -4.25
CA GLY A 100 8.73 -8.38 -5.07
C GLY A 100 7.24 -8.66 -5.36
N ALA A 101 6.33 -7.99 -4.65
CA ALA A 101 4.89 -8.08 -4.89
C ALA A 101 4.54 -7.46 -6.25
N ASN A 102 5.25 -6.40 -6.65
CA ASN A 102 5.05 -5.80 -7.95
C ASN A 102 5.58 -6.72 -9.06
N PRO A 103 4.71 -7.28 -9.92
CA PRO A 103 5.13 -8.15 -11.01
C PRO A 103 6.10 -7.48 -12.00
N ALA A 104 6.14 -6.13 -12.06
CA ALA A 104 7.10 -5.40 -12.86
C ALA A 104 8.56 -5.61 -12.42
N ASN A 105 8.80 -5.95 -11.15
CA ASN A 105 10.15 -6.09 -10.60
C ASN A 105 10.77 -7.48 -10.81
N SER A 106 10.00 -8.43 -11.34
CA SER A 106 10.51 -9.77 -11.70
C SER A 106 10.49 -9.97 -13.21
N THR A 107 11.56 -10.51 -13.77
CA THR A 107 11.66 -10.79 -15.22
C THR A 107 10.59 -11.77 -15.68
N GLU A 108 10.32 -12.81 -14.88
CA GLU A 108 9.31 -13.82 -15.15
C GLU A 108 7.90 -13.25 -15.12
N LYS A 109 7.48 -12.57 -14.03
CA LYS A 109 6.13 -11.99 -13.99
C LYS A 109 5.96 -10.87 -15.01
N ARG A 110 7.03 -10.11 -15.34
CA ARG A 110 7.01 -9.08 -16.39
C ARG A 110 6.76 -9.66 -17.77
N PHE A 111 7.30 -10.85 -18.07
CA PHE A 111 6.97 -11.58 -19.29
C PHE A 111 5.47 -11.93 -19.33
N TRP A 112 4.94 -12.50 -18.25
CA TRP A 112 3.52 -12.86 -18.15
C TRP A 112 2.56 -11.66 -18.16
N MET A 113 2.98 -10.50 -17.65
CA MET A 113 2.18 -9.28 -17.70
C MET A 113 1.86 -8.81 -19.13
N ARG A 114 2.71 -9.12 -20.12
CA ARG A 114 2.45 -8.80 -21.54
C ARG A 114 1.24 -9.54 -22.09
N PHE A 115 0.88 -10.66 -21.46
CA PHE A 115 -0.26 -11.49 -21.83
C PHE A 115 -1.50 -11.23 -20.95
N ARG A 116 -1.34 -10.55 -19.80
CA ARG A 116 -2.47 -10.13 -18.96
C ARG A 116 -3.12 -8.88 -19.57
N ARG A 117 -4.44 -8.92 -19.78
CA ARG A 117 -5.22 -7.79 -20.28
C ARG A 117 -5.23 -6.65 -19.24
N GLY A 118 -4.37 -5.64 -19.42
CA GLY A 118 -4.35 -4.44 -18.57
C GLY A 118 -3.24 -3.47 -18.99
N LYS A 119 -3.54 -2.17 -19.00
CA LYS A 119 -2.60 -1.07 -19.33
C LYS A 119 -1.45 -0.97 -18.31
N ASN A 120 -0.50 -0.05 -18.54
CA ASN A 120 0.76 0.21 -17.82
C ASN A 120 0.74 0.36 -16.27
N HIS A 121 -0.39 0.18 -15.59
CA HIS A 121 -0.51 0.27 -14.12
C HIS A 121 -1.45 -0.80 -13.53
N SER A 122 -1.82 -1.83 -14.30
CA SER A 122 -2.68 -2.91 -13.81
C SER A 122 -2.12 -3.64 -12.59
N TYR A 123 -0.80 -3.57 -12.37
CA TYR A 123 -0.15 -4.18 -11.21
C TYR A 123 -0.52 -3.53 -9.87
N PHE A 124 -0.98 -2.28 -9.84
CA PHE A 124 -1.51 -1.68 -8.61
C PHE A 124 -2.93 -2.14 -8.27
N HIS A 125 -3.63 -2.81 -9.20
CA HIS A 125 -5.00 -3.26 -8.96
C HIS A 125 -5.11 -4.09 -7.69
N ASP A 126 -4.22 -5.08 -7.53
CA ASP A 126 -4.26 -5.98 -6.37
C ASP A 126 -3.92 -5.24 -5.08
N LEU A 127 -2.99 -4.28 -5.11
CA LEU A 127 -2.72 -3.41 -3.97
C LEU A 127 -3.97 -2.60 -3.59
N VAL A 128 -4.55 -1.87 -4.55
CA VAL A 128 -5.70 -1.00 -4.32
C VAL A 128 -6.90 -1.80 -3.83
N PHE A 129 -7.18 -2.95 -4.43
CA PHE A 129 -8.28 -3.82 -4.01
C PHE A 129 -8.10 -4.27 -2.56
N ASN A 130 -6.90 -4.72 -2.19
CA ASN A 130 -6.62 -5.16 -0.83
C ASN A 130 -6.62 -4.01 0.20
N LEU A 131 -6.23 -2.80 -0.21
CA LEU A 131 -6.38 -1.60 0.62
C LEU A 131 -7.85 -1.25 0.85
N LEU A 132 -8.70 -1.36 -0.19
CA LEU A 132 -10.15 -1.10 -0.07
C LEU A 132 -10.88 -2.17 0.73
N GLU A 133 -10.44 -3.43 0.68
CA GLU A 133 -11.06 -4.49 1.47
C GLU A 133 -10.74 -4.36 2.97
N LYS A 134 -9.57 -3.80 3.31
CA LYS A 134 -9.05 -3.75 4.67
C LYS A 134 -9.40 -2.47 5.45
N ASN A 135 -9.77 -1.38 4.76
CA ASN A 135 -9.99 -0.04 5.36
C ASN A 135 -11.38 0.49 5.03
#